data_AF-A0ABD0NQC7-F1
#
_entry.id   AF-A0ABD0NQC7-F1
#
_cell.length_a   1.000
_cell.length_b   1.000
_cell.length_c   1.000
_cell.angle_alpha   90.00
_cell.angle_beta   90.00
_cell.angle_gamma   90.00
#
_symmetry.space_group_name_H-M   'P 1'
#
loop_
_entity.id
_entity.type
_entity.pdbx_description
1 polymer ?
#
loop_
_entity_poly.entity_id
_entity_poly.type
_entity_poly.pdbx_seq_one_letter_code
_entity_poly.pdbx_strand_id
1 'polypeptide(L)'
;KMAEARFSQDEFMCSVCLDLLKDPVTIQCGHSYCKSCITDCWDQMRVYSSRPALARNTMLTEVVEKMKKTKLPADCYAGAGDVQCDICTGRKYKAV
;
A
#
# COMPACT_ATOMS: atom_id res chain seq x y z
N LYS A 1 -13.98 -19.39 -9.56
CA LYS A 1 -12.61 -18.86 -9.75
C LYS A 1 -12.67 -17.40 -9.28
N MET A 2 -12.17 -17.07 -8.09
CA MET A 2 -12.18 -15.68 -7.59
C MET A 2 -10.99 -14.94 -8.21
N ALA A 3 -11.22 -13.80 -8.84
CA ALA A 3 -10.13 -12.96 -9.33
C ALA A 3 -9.43 -12.30 -8.13
N GLU A 4 -8.12 -12.50 -7.98
CA GLU A 4 -7.33 -11.78 -6.99
C GLU A 4 -7.05 -10.37 -7.51
N ALA A 5 -7.48 -9.35 -6.76
CA ALA A 5 -7.13 -7.97 -7.04
C ALA A 5 -5.63 -7.76 -6.77
N ARG A 6 -4.88 -7.30 -7.78
CA ARG A 6 -3.50 -6.86 -7.63
C ARG A 6 -3.50 -5.37 -7.30
N PHE A 7 -3.11 -5.03 -6.08
CA PHE A 7 -2.90 -3.64 -5.65
C PHE A 7 -1.46 -3.22 -5.93
N SER A 8 -1.26 -1.96 -6.31
CA SER A 8 0.08 -1.38 -6.45
C SER A 8 0.59 -0.92 -5.10
N GLN A 9 1.90 -1.05 -4.85
CA GLN A 9 2.52 -0.55 -3.62
C GLN A 9 2.36 0.98 -3.47
N ASP A 10 2.25 1.68 -4.60
CA ASP A 10 2.03 3.13 -4.67
C ASP A 10 0.73 3.56 -3.96
N GLU A 11 -0.31 2.72 -4.01
CA GLU A 11 -1.62 2.99 -3.37
C GLU A 11 -1.54 3.01 -1.83
N PHE A 12 -0.44 2.52 -1.25
CA PHE A 12 -0.23 2.45 0.19
C PHE A 12 0.95 3.30 0.65
N MET A 13 1.39 4.27 -0.14
CA MET A 13 2.45 5.18 0.23
C MET A 13 1.94 6.34 1.09
N CYS A 14 2.70 6.69 2.13
CA CYS A 14 2.46 7.90 2.90
C CYS A 14 3.00 9.10 2.11
N SER A 15 2.14 10.08 1.82
CA SER A 15 2.53 11.29 1.09
C SER A 15 3.46 12.24 1.86
N VAL A 16 3.69 11.99 3.15
CA VAL A 16 4.60 12.80 3.99
C VAL A 16 6.03 12.25 3.95
N CYS A 17 6.22 10.96 4.26
CA CYS A 17 7.55 10.34 4.26
C CYS A 17 7.91 9.63 2.95
N LEU A 18 6.98 9.56 1.99
CA LEU A 18 7.15 8.91 0.69
C LEU A 18 7.59 7.44 0.79
N ASP A 19 7.15 6.77 1.85
CA ASP A 19 7.42 5.35 2.12
C ASP A 19 6.09 4.63 2.38
N LEU A 20 6.11 3.31 2.30
CA LEU A 20 4.98 2.46 2.60
C LEU A 20 4.45 2.74 4.02
N LEU A 21 3.13 2.84 4.17
CA LEU A 21 2.47 3.19 5.43
C LEU A 21 2.96 2.31 6.61
N LYS A 22 3.36 2.97 7.69
CA LYS A 22 3.74 2.36 8.98
C LYS A 22 2.72 2.81 10.03
N ASP A 23 2.02 1.85 10.63
CA ASP A 23 0.89 2.12 11.52
C ASP A 23 -0.11 3.12 10.90
N PRO A 24 -0.73 2.78 9.75
CA PRO A 24 -1.59 3.71 9.03
C PRO A 24 -2.72 4.24 9.91
N VAL A 25 -2.96 5.55 9.82
CA VAL A 25 -4.15 6.21 10.37
C VAL A 25 -4.89 6.90 9.23
N THR A 26 -6.19 6.66 9.16
CA THR A 26 -7.09 7.28 8.17
C THR A 26 -7.79 8.47 8.79
N ILE A 27 -7.66 9.65 8.17
CA ILE A 27 -8.37 10.87 8.60
C ILE A 27 -9.73 10.97 7.91
N GLN A 28 -10.58 11.91 8.35
CA GLN A 28 -11.98 12.00 7.90
C GLN A 28 -12.16 12.16 6.38
N CYS A 29 -11.17 12.69 5.66
CA CYS A 29 -11.22 12.79 4.19
C CYS A 29 -10.79 11.50 3.46
N GLY A 30 -10.60 10.39 4.18
CA GLY A 30 -10.24 9.08 3.61
C GLY A 30 -8.74 8.87 3.34
N HIS A 31 -7.93 9.92 3.40
CA HIS A 31 -6.48 9.80 3.25
C HIS A 31 -5.84 9.12 4.45
N SER A 32 -4.80 8.32 4.19
CA SER A 32 -4.07 7.60 5.23
C SER A 32 -2.60 8.01 5.30
N TYR A 33 -2.07 8.09 6.51
CA TYR A 33 -0.69 8.51 6.79
C TYR A 33 -0.06 7.59 7.83
N CYS A 34 1.28 7.57 7.90
CA CYS A 34 1.95 6.97 9.05
C CYS A 34 1.54 7.72 10.32
N LYS A 35 1.28 7.00 11.41
CA LYS A 35 0.88 7.61 12.69
C LYS A 35 1.85 8.70 13.13
N SER A 36 3.16 8.46 13.02
CA SER A 36 4.20 9.45 13.35
C SER A 36 4.11 10.68 12.44
N CYS A 37 4.02 10.51 11.13
CA CYS A 37 3.99 11.61 10.17
C CYS A 37 2.82 12.58 10.39
N ILE A 38 1.60 12.07 10.60
CA ILE A 38 0.44 12.93 10.85
C ILE A 38 0.51 13.60 12.23
N THR A 39 1.09 12.91 13.21
CA THR A 39 1.37 13.45 14.55
C THR A 39 2.32 14.65 14.40
N ASP A 40 3.50 14.44 13.85
CA ASP A 40 4.51 15.49 13.70
C ASP A 40 3.98 16.72 12.92
N CYS A 41 3.21 16.48 11.84
CA CYS A 41 2.56 17.55 11.06
C CYS A 41 1.62 18.42 11.92
N TRP A 42 0.79 17.80 12.76
CA TRP A 42 -0.10 18.55 13.66
C TRP A 42 0.64 19.31 14.75
N ASP A 43 1.74 18.76 15.27
CA ASP A 43 2.57 19.46 16.28
C ASP A 43 3.25 20.70 15.69
N GLN A 44 3.69 20.61 14.42
CA GLN A 44 4.27 21.75 13.71
C GLN A 44 3.24 22.81 13.34
N MET A 45 2.03 22.40 12.94
CA MET A 45 1.03 23.36 12.48
C MET A 45 0.49 24.25 13.60
N ARG A 46 0.54 23.86 14.89
CA ARG A 46 -0.02 24.64 16.04
C ARG A 46 -1.48 25.13 15.88
N VAL A 47 -2.16 24.77 14.79
CA VAL A 47 -3.49 25.28 14.40
C VAL A 47 -4.62 24.52 15.10
N TYR A 48 -4.37 23.29 15.52
CA TYR A 48 -5.38 22.49 16.23
C TYR A 48 -5.25 22.66 17.74
N SER A 49 -6.05 23.56 18.31
CA SER A 49 -6.15 23.74 19.78
C SER A 49 -6.60 22.45 20.49
N SER A 50 -7.31 21.56 19.77
CA SER A 50 -7.64 20.20 20.18
C SER A 50 -7.20 19.22 19.11
N ARG A 51 -6.30 18.31 19.50
CA ARG A 51 -5.75 17.31 18.59
C ARG A 51 -6.76 16.17 18.43
N PRO A 52 -7.21 15.83 17.20
CA PRO A 52 -8.12 14.72 17.02
C PRO A 52 -7.50 13.41 17.51
N ALA A 53 -8.30 12.53 18.10
CA ALA A 53 -7.83 11.20 18.46
C ALA A 53 -7.54 10.39 17.18
N LEU A 54 -6.29 9.94 17.02
CA LEU A 54 -5.86 9.12 15.90
C LEU A 54 -5.97 7.64 16.26
N ALA A 55 -6.80 6.90 15.53
CA ALA A 55 -6.93 5.45 15.65
C ALA A 55 -6.21 4.73 14.51
N ARG A 56 -5.45 3.68 14.84
CA ARG A 56 -4.79 2.83 13.84
C ARG A 56 -5.85 2.15 12.97
N ASN A 57 -5.64 2.15 11.65
CA ASN A 57 -6.44 1.36 10.71
C ASN A 57 -5.86 -0.07 10.63
N THR A 58 -6.48 -1.00 11.35
CA THR A 58 -6.04 -2.40 11.41
C THR A 58 -6.10 -3.10 10.05
N MET A 59 -7.16 -2.85 9.28
CA MET A 59 -7.34 -3.44 7.95
C MET A 59 -6.21 -3.03 7.00
N LEU A 60 -5.90 -1.72 6.92
CA LEU A 60 -4.78 -1.23 6.11
C LEU A 60 -3.44 -1.78 6.60
N THR A 61 -3.26 -1.88 7.92
CA THR A 61 -2.05 -2.48 8.50
C THR A 61 -1.88 -3.91 8.00
N GLU A 62 -2.92 -4.74 8.07
CA GLU A 62 -2.87 -6.13 7.62
C GLU A 62 -2.59 -6.27 6.12
N VAL A 63 -3.20 -5.41 5.29
CA VAL A 63 -2.97 -5.43 3.82
C VAL A 63 -1.53 -5.07 3.49
N VAL A 64 -1.00 -4.00 4.08
CA VAL A 64 0.38 -3.56 3.88
C VAL A 64 1.38 -4.64 4.33
N GLU A 65 1.12 -5.30 5.45
CA GLU A 65 1.97 -6.39 5.94
C GLU A 65 1.90 -7.64 5.06
N LYS A 66 0.72 -7.99 4.54
CA LYS A 66 0.60 -9.08 3.55
C LYS A 66 1.37 -8.74 2.29
N MET A 67 1.28 -7.52 1.79
CA MET A 67 2.01 -7.07 0.59
C MET A 67 3.54 -7.16 0.78
N LYS A 68 4.07 -6.76 1.95
CA LYS A 68 5.50 -6.91 2.28
C LYS A 68 5.95 -8.38 2.33
N LYS A 69 5.07 -9.28 2.79
CA LYS A 69 5.35 -10.72 2.96
C LYS A 69 5.16 -11.51 1.67
N THR A 70 4.35 -11.02 0.75
CA THR A 70 4.27 -11.54 -0.61
C THR A 70 5.62 -11.29 -1.25
N LYS A 71 6.54 -12.27 -1.11
CA LYS A 71 7.67 -12.41 -2.02
C LYS A 71 7.08 -12.27 -3.42
N LEU A 72 7.64 -11.37 -4.24
CA LEU A 72 7.42 -11.40 -5.70
C LEU A 72 7.37 -12.87 -6.07
N PRO A 73 6.23 -13.39 -6.56
CA PRO A 73 6.15 -14.81 -6.87
C PRO A 73 7.37 -15.11 -7.72
N ALA A 74 8.22 -16.02 -7.22
CA ALA A 74 9.50 -16.36 -7.81
C ALA A 74 9.27 -16.43 -9.32
N ASP A 75 9.91 -15.52 -10.03
CA ASP A 75 9.33 -14.89 -11.20
C ASP A 75 8.54 -15.85 -12.09
N CYS A 76 7.22 -15.65 -12.18
CA CYS A 76 6.36 -16.37 -13.13
C CYS A 76 6.62 -15.88 -14.56
N TYR A 77 7.88 -15.69 -14.95
CA TYR A 77 8.25 -15.37 -16.32
C TYR A 77 7.81 -16.51 -17.21
N ALA A 78 7.24 -16.16 -18.35
CA ALA A 78 6.97 -17.15 -19.37
C ALA A 78 8.32 -17.73 -19.83
N GLY A 79 8.55 -19.00 -19.52
CA GLY A 79 9.70 -19.75 -20.01
C GLY A 79 9.47 -20.23 -21.45
N ALA A 80 10.43 -20.99 -21.97
CA ALA A 80 10.26 -21.65 -23.25
C ALA A 80 9.07 -22.62 -23.21
N GLY A 81 8.02 -22.32 -23.98
CA GLY A 81 6.80 -23.13 -24.07
C GLY A 81 5.61 -22.61 -23.27
N ASP A 82 5.76 -21.55 -22.48
CA ASP A 82 4.63 -20.93 -21.78
C ASP A 82 3.85 -19.94 -22.66
N VAL A 83 2.53 -19.90 -22.48
CA VAL A 83 1.67 -18.87 -23.09
C VAL A 83 1.85 -17.55 -22.33
N GLN A 84 2.15 -16.46 -23.05
CA GLN A 84 2.41 -15.15 -22.46
C GLN A 84 1.11 -14.36 -22.23
N CYS A 85 1.06 -13.57 -21.16
CA CYS A 85 -0.02 -12.63 -20.90
C CYS A 85 0.03 -11.45 -21.90
N ASP A 86 -1.05 -11.23 -22.61
CA ASP A 86 -1.26 -10.14 -23.57
C ASP A 86 -1.53 -8.79 -22.89
N ILE A 87 -2.17 -8.81 -21.71
CA ILE A 87 -2.54 -7.62 -20.92
C ILE A 87 -1.31 -6.91 -20.32
N CYS A 88 -0.26 -7.63 -19.95
CA CYS A 88 0.92 -7.01 -19.32
C CYS A 88 1.69 -6.13 -20.32
N THR A 89 1.86 -4.86 -20.00
CA THR A 89 2.79 -3.94 -20.67
C THR A 89 4.18 -4.06 -20.04
N GLY A 90 5.19 -4.40 -20.84
CA GLY A 90 6.56 -4.65 -20.38
C GLY A 90 6.87 -6.15 -20.18
N ARG A 91 7.34 -6.54 -18.98
CA ARG A 91 7.71 -7.93 -18.66
C ARG A 91 6.50 -8.87 -18.81
N LYS A 92 6.67 -9.95 -19.57
CA LYS A 92 5.61 -10.92 -19.91
C LYS A 92 5.60 -12.09 -18.92
N TYR A 93 4.47 -12.29 -18.26
CA TYR A 93 4.24 -13.39 -17.31
C TYR A 93 3.46 -14.54 -17.97
N LYS A 94 3.55 -15.74 -17.39
CA LYS A 94 2.74 -16.91 -17.81
C LYS A 94 1.23 -16.63 -17.66
N ALA A 95 0.46 -16.97 -18.69
CA ALA A 95 -1.00 -16.90 -18.69
C ALA A 95 -1.63 -17.99 -17.80
N VAL A 96 -2.79 -17.70 -17.20
CA VAL A 96 -3.51 -18.54 -16.19
C VAL A 96 -4.86 -19.04 -16.71
#